data_AF-A0A9D6VTJ8-F1
#
_entry.id   AF-A0A9D6VTJ8-F1
#
_cell.length_a   1.000
_cell.length_b   1.000
_cell.length_c   1.000
_cell.angle_alpha   90.00
_cell.angle_beta   90.00
_cell.angle_gamma   90.00
#
_symmetry.space_group_name_H-M   'P 1'
#
loop_
_entity.id
_entity.type
_entity.pdbx_description
1 polymer ?
#
loop_
_entity_poly.entity_id
_entity_poly.type
_entity_poly.pdbx_seq_one_letter_code
_entity_poly.pdbx_strand_id
1 'polypeptide(L)'
;MKRIFLLLALVAFLFTGVSANAIVIELYADSAPNAYGSPDWLPWKTDTFAAVAGGTFTNMSNGTYAGTNTWAPTDGIVYSTGDLGQRLQWIYWLPGETVAGLDGRFQVKDVADWDGVAYAGGAVVDGPEVGWSQPLSWMNYDPDGIAGSGDEGVIGTFGNAWWAWDNVALPYSTDANPYNETNIADITGLAGQMSVYQTYWTGMFRYRDEPGGAWTQTGELALYLTPVPEPSTLLLIGGGLAGLFYIRRKKA
;
A
#
# COMPACT_ATOMS: atom_id res chain seq x y z
N MET A 1 23.34 59.54 -9.72
CA MET A 1 23.09 58.44 -10.68
C MET A 1 23.72 57.10 -10.26
N LYS A 2 25.03 57.00 -9.96
CA LYS A 2 25.66 55.72 -9.54
C LYS A 2 25.03 55.01 -8.32
N ARG A 3 24.53 55.76 -7.33
CA ARG A 3 23.89 55.19 -6.12
C ARG A 3 22.49 54.60 -6.37
N ILE A 4 21.77 55.11 -7.37
CA ILE A 4 20.44 54.61 -7.76
C ILE A 4 20.57 53.30 -8.55
N PHE A 5 21.60 53.20 -9.40
CA PHE A 5 21.93 51.96 -10.12
C PHE A 5 22.33 50.81 -9.17
N LEU A 6 23.09 51.11 -8.10
CA LEU A 6 23.44 50.10 -7.10
C LEU A 6 22.22 49.63 -6.29
N LEU A 7 21.27 50.53 -5.98
CA LEU A 7 20.04 50.18 -5.29
C LEU A 7 19.12 49.29 -6.15
N LEU A 8 18.99 49.62 -7.44
CA LEU A 8 18.22 48.82 -8.40
C LEU A 8 18.84 47.43 -8.64
N ALA A 9 20.17 47.33 -8.67
CA ALA A 9 20.85 46.04 -8.77
C ALA A 9 20.68 45.18 -7.50
N LEU A 10 20.65 45.80 -6.31
CA LEU A 10 20.42 45.10 -5.05
C LEU A 10 18.97 44.62 -4.92
N VAL A 11 18.01 45.43 -5.37
CA VAL A 11 16.59 45.05 -5.44
C VAL A 11 16.38 43.93 -6.46
N ALA A 12 17.03 43.97 -7.62
CA ALA A 12 16.98 42.87 -8.60
C ALA A 12 17.58 41.55 -8.06
N PHE A 13 18.59 41.62 -7.20
CA PHE A 13 19.18 40.42 -6.57
C PHE A 13 18.24 39.79 -5.52
N LEU A 14 17.43 40.61 -4.82
CA LEU A 14 16.46 40.15 -3.82
C LEU A 14 15.26 39.39 -4.42
N PHE A 15 15.05 39.43 -5.73
CA PHE A 15 13.96 38.72 -6.43
C PHE A 15 14.38 37.39 -7.10
N THR A 16 15.64 36.95 -6.96
CA THR A 16 16.13 35.75 -7.69
C THR A 16 16.06 34.42 -6.92
N GLY A 17 15.41 34.40 -5.76
CA GLY A 17 15.32 33.21 -4.91
C GLY A 17 13.90 32.68 -4.76
N VAL A 18 13.15 32.47 -5.85
CA VAL A 18 11.99 31.57 -5.76
C VAL A 18 12.56 30.16 -5.78
N SER A 19 12.87 29.62 -4.60
CA SER A 19 13.13 28.19 -4.47
C SER A 19 11.86 27.47 -4.91
N ALA A 20 11.92 26.76 -6.04
CA ALA A 20 10.90 25.79 -6.36
C ALA A 20 10.89 24.77 -5.21
N ASN A 21 9.80 24.73 -4.44
CA ASN A 21 9.63 23.68 -3.45
C ASN A 21 9.64 22.35 -4.21
N ALA A 22 10.57 21.48 -3.87
CA ALA A 22 10.57 20.13 -4.41
C ALA A 22 9.24 19.47 -4.03
N ILE A 23 8.56 18.86 -5.00
CA ILE A 23 7.37 18.06 -4.72
C ILE A 23 7.79 16.94 -3.78
N VAL A 24 7.08 16.82 -2.66
CA VAL A 24 7.24 15.71 -1.73
C VAL A 24 6.12 14.73 -2.01
N ILE A 25 6.48 13.54 -2.45
CA ILE A 25 5.54 12.45 -2.70
C ILE A 25 5.57 11.52 -1.50
N GLU A 26 4.44 11.40 -0.82
CA GLU A 26 4.27 10.46 0.28
C GLU A 26 3.48 9.24 -0.18
N LEU A 27 3.87 8.08 0.36
CA LEU A 27 3.20 6.80 0.12
C LEU A 27 2.62 6.31 1.44
N TYR A 28 1.35 5.95 1.41
CA TYR A 28 0.61 5.38 2.53
C TYR A 28 0.11 4.00 2.14
N ALA A 29 -0.32 3.20 3.11
CA ALA A 29 -0.90 1.89 2.83
C ALA A 29 -2.08 1.55 3.74
N ASP A 30 -3.02 0.78 3.21
CA ASP A 30 -4.20 0.29 3.93
C ASP A 30 -4.66 -1.09 3.46
N SER A 31 -5.50 -1.73 4.28
CA SER A 31 -6.32 -2.87 3.89
C SER A 31 -7.69 -2.37 3.39
N ALA A 32 -7.84 -2.24 2.09
CA ALA A 32 -9.05 -1.69 1.48
C ALA A 32 -10.10 -2.77 1.20
N PRO A 33 -11.40 -2.45 1.23
CA PRO A 33 -12.43 -3.32 0.66
C PRO A 33 -12.13 -3.68 -0.79
N ASN A 34 -12.62 -4.82 -1.28
CA ASN A 34 -12.39 -5.20 -2.67
C ASN A 34 -13.01 -4.20 -3.67
N ALA A 35 -12.15 -3.55 -4.47
CA ALA A 35 -12.57 -2.59 -5.50
C ALA A 35 -13.59 -3.14 -6.51
N TYR A 36 -13.64 -4.47 -6.68
CA TYR A 36 -14.55 -5.14 -7.59
C TYR A 36 -15.77 -5.68 -6.85
N GLY A 37 -16.82 -4.85 -6.78
CA GLY A 37 -18.15 -5.26 -6.31
C GLY A 37 -18.43 -4.98 -4.83
N SER A 38 -17.43 -4.63 -4.02
CA SER A 38 -17.70 -4.26 -2.62
C SER A 38 -18.41 -2.91 -2.57
N PRO A 39 -19.57 -2.80 -1.88
CA PRO A 39 -20.25 -1.52 -1.70
C PRO A 39 -19.44 -0.54 -0.83
N ASP A 40 -18.50 -1.06 -0.02
CA ASP A 40 -17.71 -0.27 0.92
C ASP A 40 -16.47 0.37 0.28
N TRP A 41 -16.12 -0.03 -0.96
CA TRP A 41 -14.96 0.52 -1.67
C TRP A 41 -15.04 2.03 -1.89
N LEU A 42 -16.18 2.54 -2.36
CA LEU A 42 -16.31 3.97 -2.68
C LEU A 42 -16.32 4.86 -1.42
N PRO A 43 -17.05 4.50 -0.34
CA PRO A 43 -16.91 5.18 0.96
C PRO A 43 -15.45 5.18 1.44
N TRP A 44 -14.81 4.01 1.49
CA TRP A 44 -13.41 3.87 1.92
C TRP A 44 -12.48 4.78 1.12
N LYS A 45 -12.59 4.77 -0.22
CA LYS A 45 -11.75 5.56 -1.11
C LYS A 45 -11.92 7.06 -0.87
N THR A 46 -13.17 7.51 -0.68
CA THR A 46 -13.49 8.92 -0.44
C THR A 46 -12.86 9.41 0.87
N ASP A 47 -13.06 8.66 1.96
CA ASP A 47 -12.54 9.03 3.29
C ASP A 47 -11.01 8.96 3.33
N THR A 48 -10.44 7.93 2.72
CA THR A 48 -8.98 7.73 2.61
C THR A 48 -8.33 8.89 1.85
N PHE A 49 -8.90 9.31 0.72
CA PHE A 49 -8.36 10.40 -0.07
C PHE A 49 -8.39 11.72 0.68
N ALA A 50 -9.49 12.02 1.39
CA ALA A 50 -9.60 13.21 2.21
C ALA A 50 -8.56 13.20 3.36
N ALA A 51 -8.40 12.05 4.03
CA ALA A 51 -7.45 11.91 5.12
C ALA A 51 -5.99 12.04 4.67
N VAL A 52 -5.64 11.48 3.50
CA VAL A 52 -4.30 11.57 2.92
C VAL A 52 -3.99 13.01 2.50
N ALA A 53 -4.86 13.65 1.72
CA ALA A 53 -4.65 15.02 1.29
C ALA A 53 -4.61 16.00 2.49
N GLY A 54 -5.40 15.72 3.54
CA GLY A 54 -5.41 16.49 4.79
C GLY A 54 -4.28 16.16 5.77
N GLY A 55 -3.40 15.20 5.47
CA GLY A 55 -2.29 14.81 6.35
C GLY A 55 -2.72 14.16 7.68
N THR A 56 -3.90 13.55 7.73
CA THR A 56 -4.46 12.88 8.93
C THR A 56 -4.55 11.37 8.77
N PHE A 57 -4.16 10.82 7.61
CA PHE A 57 -4.20 9.39 7.34
C PHE A 57 -3.31 8.58 8.27
N THR A 58 -3.79 7.40 8.68
CA THR A 58 -3.04 6.45 9.51
C THR A 58 -2.89 5.14 8.74
N ASN A 59 -1.65 4.68 8.54
CA ASN A 59 -1.39 3.42 7.84
C ASN A 59 -2.13 2.24 8.47
N MET A 60 -2.63 1.36 7.60
CA MET A 60 -3.36 0.14 7.97
C MET A 60 -4.59 0.38 8.85
N SER A 61 -5.20 1.56 8.80
CA SER A 61 -6.38 1.91 9.62
C SER A 61 -7.55 0.92 9.50
N ASN A 62 -7.72 0.29 8.33
CA ASN A 62 -8.73 -0.74 8.08
C ASN A 62 -8.19 -2.17 8.12
N GLY A 63 -6.89 -2.32 8.39
CA GLY A 63 -6.23 -3.62 8.52
C GLY A 63 -6.20 -4.15 9.95
N THR A 64 -5.70 -5.37 10.09
CA THR A 64 -5.62 -6.06 11.39
C THR A 64 -4.71 -5.32 12.39
N TYR A 65 -3.68 -4.63 11.92
CA TYR A 65 -2.69 -3.93 12.76
C TYR A 65 -2.62 -2.43 12.45
N ALA A 66 -3.69 -1.71 12.78
CA ALA A 66 -3.80 -0.27 12.56
C ALA A 66 -2.66 0.56 13.18
N GLY A 67 -2.18 1.55 12.43
CA GLY A 67 -1.08 2.44 12.82
C GLY A 67 0.31 1.83 12.65
N THR A 68 0.42 0.68 11.98
CA THR A 68 1.69 -0.02 11.77
C THR A 68 1.92 -0.31 10.29
N ASN A 69 3.12 -0.80 9.95
CA ASN A 69 3.43 -1.33 8.62
C ASN A 69 3.30 -2.86 8.60
N THR A 70 2.32 -3.38 9.32
CA THR A 70 2.13 -4.80 9.53
C THR A 70 0.74 -5.19 9.06
N TRP A 71 0.60 -6.39 8.50
CA TRP A 71 -0.68 -6.91 8.03
C TRP A 71 -0.85 -8.39 8.36
N ALA A 72 -2.09 -8.85 8.42
CA ALA A 72 -2.46 -10.26 8.53
C ALA A 72 -2.83 -10.80 7.14
N PRO A 73 -2.69 -12.12 6.87
CA PRO A 73 -2.98 -12.66 5.53
C PRO A 73 -4.36 -12.27 4.99
N THR A 74 -5.38 -12.21 5.85
CA THR A 74 -6.76 -11.83 5.49
C THR A 74 -6.90 -10.40 5.00
N ASP A 75 -5.98 -9.49 5.35
CA ASP A 75 -5.97 -8.10 4.87
C ASP A 75 -5.64 -8.02 3.36
N GLY A 76 -5.08 -9.10 2.78
CA GLY A 76 -4.67 -9.17 1.38
C GLY A 76 -5.35 -10.28 0.57
N ILE A 77 -6.46 -10.84 1.05
CA ILE A 77 -7.20 -11.92 0.38
C ILE A 77 -8.57 -11.42 -0.11
N VAL A 78 -8.87 -11.68 -1.39
CA VAL A 78 -10.19 -11.47 -2.00
C VAL A 78 -10.82 -12.79 -2.45
N TYR A 79 -12.15 -12.78 -2.56
CA TYR A 79 -12.96 -13.92 -3.00
C TYR A 79 -14.29 -13.40 -3.58
N SER A 80 -15.08 -14.27 -4.21
CA SER A 80 -16.30 -13.84 -4.94
C SER A 80 -17.59 -13.95 -4.13
N THR A 81 -17.52 -14.37 -2.88
CA THR A 81 -18.68 -14.61 -2.01
C THR A 81 -18.69 -13.61 -0.84
N GLY A 82 -19.84 -13.39 -0.21
CA GLY A 82 -19.93 -12.56 1.00
C GLY A 82 -19.49 -11.10 0.80
N ASP A 83 -18.58 -10.63 1.65
CA ASP A 83 -18.03 -9.27 1.68
C ASP A 83 -16.90 -9.02 0.67
N LEU A 84 -16.53 -10.06 -0.09
CA LEU A 84 -15.52 -10.04 -1.16
C LEU A 84 -14.07 -9.84 -0.70
N GLY A 85 -13.83 -9.86 0.62
CA GLY A 85 -12.50 -9.74 1.22
C GLY A 85 -11.87 -8.34 1.08
N GLN A 86 -10.56 -8.30 1.32
CA GLN A 86 -9.77 -7.07 1.37
C GLN A 86 -8.52 -7.14 0.48
N ARG A 87 -7.96 -5.97 0.18
CA ARG A 87 -6.81 -5.79 -0.70
C ARG A 87 -5.83 -4.84 -0.05
N LEU A 88 -4.54 -5.16 -0.12
CA LEU A 88 -3.53 -4.17 0.22
C LEU A 88 -3.49 -3.09 -0.86
N GLN A 89 -3.66 -1.85 -0.45
CA GLN A 89 -3.60 -0.67 -1.32
C GLN A 89 -2.53 0.27 -0.82
N TRP A 90 -1.75 0.80 -1.75
CA TRP A 90 -0.88 1.95 -1.54
C TRP A 90 -1.54 3.18 -2.11
N ILE A 91 -1.47 4.27 -1.35
CA ILE A 91 -2.09 5.55 -1.68
C ILE A 91 -0.96 6.58 -1.82
N TYR A 92 -0.96 7.33 -2.91
CA TYR A 92 0.02 8.39 -3.15
C TYR A 92 -0.68 9.74 -3.30
N TRP A 93 0.00 10.79 -2.85
CA TRP A 93 -0.42 12.18 -2.99
C TRP A 93 0.70 13.02 -3.59
N LEU A 94 0.39 13.75 -4.66
CA LEU A 94 1.31 14.64 -5.37
C LEU A 94 0.71 16.06 -5.38
N PRO A 95 0.95 16.86 -4.32
CA PRO A 95 0.42 18.23 -4.25
C PRO A 95 1.03 19.10 -5.36
N GLY A 96 0.20 19.97 -5.93
CA GLY A 96 0.56 20.91 -7.00
C GLY A 96 0.70 20.29 -8.40
N GLU A 97 0.54 18.98 -8.55
CA GLU A 97 0.59 18.30 -9.85
C GLU A 97 -0.80 18.14 -10.47
N THR A 98 -0.84 17.81 -11.76
CA THR A 98 -2.07 17.43 -12.46
C THR A 98 -1.88 16.12 -13.19
N VAL A 99 -2.94 15.36 -13.41
CA VAL A 99 -2.89 14.08 -14.14
C VAL A 99 -2.26 14.26 -15.53
N ALA A 100 -2.62 15.34 -16.22
CA ALA A 100 -2.03 15.68 -17.52
C ALA A 100 -0.53 16.01 -17.41
N GLY A 101 -0.13 16.70 -16.34
CA GLY A 101 1.25 17.02 -16.05
C GLY A 101 2.11 15.79 -15.71
N LEU A 102 1.52 14.71 -15.20
CA LEU A 102 2.25 13.52 -14.77
C LEU A 102 2.40 12.43 -15.84
N ASP A 103 1.85 12.63 -17.04
CA ASP A 103 1.96 11.66 -18.13
C ASP A 103 3.43 11.41 -18.50
N GLY A 104 3.85 10.15 -18.38
CA GLY A 104 5.23 9.75 -18.55
C GLY A 104 6.18 10.32 -17.50
N ARG A 105 5.74 10.99 -16.43
CA ARG A 105 6.59 11.52 -15.35
C ARG A 105 6.47 10.77 -14.03
N PHE A 106 5.41 10.01 -13.84
CA PHE A 106 5.17 9.25 -12.61
C PHE A 106 4.84 7.79 -12.90
N GLN A 107 5.41 6.88 -12.13
CA GLN A 107 5.12 5.46 -12.22
C GLN A 107 5.04 4.84 -10.84
N VAL A 108 4.25 3.77 -10.74
CA VAL A 108 4.08 2.95 -9.55
C VAL A 108 4.39 1.50 -9.85
N LYS A 109 4.65 0.75 -8.77
CA LYS A 109 4.95 -0.68 -8.82
C LYS A 109 4.60 -1.30 -7.47
N ASP A 110 4.02 -2.49 -7.48
CA ASP A 110 3.89 -3.36 -6.31
C ASP A 110 4.79 -4.59 -6.45
N VAL A 111 5.38 -5.02 -5.33
CA VAL A 111 6.24 -6.20 -5.24
C VAL A 111 5.86 -7.01 -4.01
N ALA A 112 5.43 -8.25 -4.21
CA ALA A 112 5.24 -9.22 -3.14
C ALA A 112 6.36 -10.26 -3.18
N ASP A 113 6.84 -10.73 -2.04
CA ASP A 113 7.65 -11.94 -2.03
C ASP A 113 6.79 -13.21 -1.94
N TRP A 114 7.33 -14.30 -2.47
CA TRP A 114 6.79 -15.62 -2.29
C TRP A 114 7.93 -16.64 -2.31
N ASP A 115 8.07 -17.39 -1.22
CA ASP A 115 9.13 -18.37 -0.99
C ASP A 115 10.54 -17.78 -1.20
N GLY A 116 10.73 -16.54 -0.71
CA GLY A 116 11.98 -15.80 -0.84
C GLY A 116 12.27 -15.23 -2.23
N VAL A 117 11.33 -15.33 -3.18
CA VAL A 117 11.43 -14.72 -4.51
C VAL A 117 10.50 -13.52 -4.61
N ALA A 118 11.02 -12.37 -5.02
CA ALA A 118 10.23 -11.16 -5.23
C ALA A 118 9.53 -11.17 -6.60
N TYR A 119 8.24 -10.87 -6.62
CA TYR A 119 7.42 -10.79 -7.82
C TYR A 119 6.75 -9.42 -7.94
N ALA A 120 6.94 -8.77 -9.09
CA ALA A 120 6.25 -7.53 -9.44
C ALA A 120 4.95 -7.81 -10.19
N GLY A 121 3.90 -7.04 -9.89
CA GLY A 121 2.57 -7.20 -10.50
C GLY A 121 1.96 -8.59 -10.30
N GLY A 122 2.38 -9.31 -9.25
CA GLY A 122 1.85 -10.61 -8.84
C GLY A 122 2.34 -11.85 -9.61
N ALA A 123 3.18 -11.72 -10.65
CA ALA A 123 3.54 -12.89 -11.46
C ALA A 123 4.95 -12.88 -12.10
N VAL A 124 5.62 -11.74 -12.17
CA VAL A 124 6.92 -11.63 -12.87
C VAL A 124 8.01 -11.41 -11.86
N VAL A 125 9.10 -12.18 -11.93
CA VAL A 125 10.26 -12.00 -11.04
C VAL A 125 10.75 -10.56 -11.12
N ASP A 126 10.94 -9.96 -9.95
CA ASP A 126 11.26 -8.55 -9.84
C ASP A 126 12.62 -8.18 -10.47
N GLY A 127 12.72 -6.94 -10.93
CA GLY A 127 13.93 -6.36 -11.47
C GLY A 127 13.84 -4.84 -11.61
N PRO A 128 14.95 -4.15 -11.97
CA PRO A 128 15.02 -2.69 -11.94
C PRO A 128 13.95 -1.99 -12.79
N GLU A 129 13.60 -2.57 -13.94
CA GLU A 129 12.59 -2.02 -14.87
C GLU A 129 11.31 -2.86 -14.95
N VAL A 130 11.19 -3.93 -14.16
CA VAL A 130 10.03 -4.83 -14.18
C VAL A 130 8.91 -4.24 -13.32
N GLY A 131 7.67 -4.29 -13.82
CA GLY A 131 6.46 -3.96 -13.05
C GLY A 131 6.16 -2.46 -12.91
N TRP A 132 7.06 -1.57 -13.34
CA TRP A 132 6.76 -0.15 -13.37
C TRP A 132 5.68 0.18 -14.40
N SER A 133 4.65 0.89 -13.96
CA SER A 133 3.54 1.28 -14.82
C SER A 133 3.05 2.69 -14.49
N GLN A 134 2.51 3.36 -15.50
CA GLN A 134 1.74 4.59 -15.30
C GLN A 134 0.43 4.20 -14.59
N PRO A 135 0.04 4.89 -13.49
CA PRO A 135 -1.23 4.60 -12.86
C PRO A 135 -2.41 4.87 -13.80
N LEU A 136 -3.38 3.95 -13.79
CA LEU A 136 -4.62 4.08 -14.56
C LEU A 136 -5.79 4.61 -13.71
N SER A 137 -5.66 4.57 -12.38
CA SER A 137 -6.71 5.00 -11.44
C SER A 137 -6.18 6.08 -10.50
N TRP A 138 -6.23 7.32 -10.99
CA TRP A 138 -5.91 8.53 -10.25
C TRP A 138 -6.77 9.69 -10.73
N MET A 139 -6.77 10.79 -9.99
CA MET A 139 -7.55 11.97 -10.33
C MET A 139 -6.85 13.25 -9.90
N ASN A 140 -7.17 14.35 -10.58
CA ASN A 140 -6.98 15.67 -9.99
C ASN A 140 -7.92 15.75 -8.79
N TYR A 141 -7.36 16.01 -7.62
CA TYR A 141 -8.08 16.07 -6.36
C TYR A 141 -7.99 17.48 -5.80
N ASP A 142 -9.16 17.97 -5.40
CA ASP A 142 -9.38 19.31 -4.87
C ASP A 142 -10.00 19.11 -3.46
N PRO A 143 -9.16 19.09 -2.40
CA PRO A 143 -9.62 18.75 -1.05
C PRO A 143 -10.49 19.85 -0.43
N ASP A 144 -10.31 21.11 -0.80
CA ASP A 144 -11.06 22.24 -0.24
C ASP A 144 -12.22 22.71 -1.13
N GLY A 145 -12.29 22.22 -2.38
CA GLY A 145 -13.31 22.57 -3.36
C GLY A 145 -13.13 23.98 -3.92
N ILE A 146 -11.94 24.59 -3.73
CA ILE A 146 -11.65 25.96 -4.12
C ILE A 146 -10.61 25.92 -5.24
N ALA A 147 -11.10 26.03 -6.48
CA ALA A 147 -10.24 26.09 -7.65
C ALA A 147 -9.19 27.22 -7.55
N GLY A 148 -7.92 26.84 -7.69
CA GLY A 148 -6.72 27.66 -7.61
C GLY A 148 -6.23 27.95 -6.19
N SER A 149 -6.70 27.22 -5.17
CA SER A 149 -6.22 27.36 -3.79
C SER A 149 -4.74 26.99 -3.64
N GLY A 150 -4.22 26.14 -4.54
CA GLY A 150 -2.87 25.60 -4.45
C GLY A 150 -2.77 24.35 -3.58
N ASP A 151 -3.86 23.93 -2.94
CA ASP A 151 -3.98 22.67 -2.21
C ASP A 151 -4.40 21.50 -3.12
N GLU A 152 -4.56 21.78 -4.43
CA GLU A 152 -4.89 20.78 -5.43
C GLU A 152 -3.69 19.91 -5.77
N GLY A 153 -3.96 18.70 -6.26
CA GLY A 153 -2.89 17.78 -6.64
C GLY A 153 -3.42 16.54 -7.34
N VAL A 154 -2.55 15.54 -7.46
CA VAL A 154 -2.95 14.21 -7.95
C VAL A 154 -2.95 13.22 -6.80
N ILE A 155 -4.08 12.53 -6.64
CA ILE A 155 -4.22 11.42 -5.70
C ILE A 155 -4.62 10.15 -6.45
N GLY A 156 -4.15 9.01 -5.98
CA GLY A 156 -4.53 7.73 -6.54
C GLY A 156 -4.14 6.57 -5.66
N THR A 157 -4.59 5.38 -6.05
CA THR A 157 -4.18 4.13 -5.41
C THR A 157 -3.68 3.14 -6.43
N PHE A 158 -2.85 2.22 -5.96
CA PHE A 158 -2.53 0.98 -6.63
C PHE A 158 -2.42 -0.10 -5.58
N GLY A 159 -2.60 -1.35 -5.96
CA GLY A 159 -2.58 -2.43 -5.00
C GLY A 159 -3.06 -3.71 -5.59
N ASN A 160 -2.92 -4.76 -4.82
CA ASN A 160 -3.08 -6.11 -5.29
C ASN A 160 -3.54 -7.00 -4.13
N ALA A 161 -4.00 -8.20 -4.46
CA ALA A 161 -4.53 -9.15 -3.50
C ALA A 161 -4.35 -10.57 -4.02
N TRP A 162 -4.25 -11.51 -3.10
CA TRP A 162 -4.36 -12.92 -3.44
C TRP A 162 -5.83 -13.30 -3.55
N TRP A 163 -6.15 -14.09 -4.57
CA TRP A 163 -7.51 -14.55 -4.76
C TRP A 163 -7.66 -15.96 -4.17
N ALA A 164 -8.54 -16.12 -3.18
CA ALA A 164 -8.92 -17.43 -2.67
C ALA A 164 -9.84 -18.14 -3.67
N TRP A 165 -9.40 -19.28 -4.20
CA TRP A 165 -10.18 -20.14 -5.08
C TRP A 165 -10.72 -21.33 -4.29
N ASP A 166 -11.88 -21.85 -4.68
CA ASP A 166 -12.60 -22.98 -4.05
C ASP A 166 -11.94 -24.35 -4.29
N ASN A 167 -10.61 -24.36 -4.38
CA ASN A 167 -9.76 -25.54 -4.52
C ASN A 167 -8.51 -25.43 -3.64
N VAL A 168 -8.49 -24.49 -2.69
CA VAL A 168 -7.37 -24.32 -1.76
C VAL A 168 -7.52 -25.29 -0.58
N ALA A 169 -8.75 -25.57 -0.14
CA ALA A 169 -9.04 -26.54 0.90
C ALA A 169 -10.30 -27.38 0.57
N LEU A 170 -10.52 -28.47 1.31
CA LEU A 170 -11.76 -29.23 1.22
C LEU A 170 -12.90 -28.49 1.95
N PRO A 171 -14.16 -28.56 1.48
CA PRO A 171 -14.60 -29.24 0.26
C PRO A 171 -14.22 -28.46 -1.01
N TYR A 172 -13.93 -29.18 -2.09
CA TYR A 172 -13.62 -28.59 -3.40
C TYR A 172 -14.89 -28.23 -4.17
N SER A 173 -14.74 -27.33 -5.14
CA SER A 173 -15.78 -26.92 -6.09
C SER A 173 -16.54 -28.08 -6.71
N THR A 174 -17.86 -27.90 -6.76
CA THR A 174 -18.84 -28.88 -7.24
C THR A 174 -19.26 -28.65 -8.69
N ASP A 175 -18.98 -27.48 -9.25
CA ASP A 175 -19.45 -27.06 -10.58
C ASP A 175 -18.33 -26.69 -11.57
N ALA A 176 -17.07 -26.98 -11.23
CA ALA A 176 -15.86 -26.67 -12.00
C ALA A 176 -15.56 -25.16 -12.18
N ASN A 177 -16.34 -24.27 -11.55
CA ASN A 177 -15.99 -22.87 -11.45
C ASN A 177 -15.24 -22.64 -10.12
N PRO A 178 -13.92 -22.43 -10.15
CA PRO A 178 -13.15 -22.34 -8.91
C PRO A 178 -13.35 -21.02 -8.16
N TYR A 179 -14.20 -20.12 -8.65
CA TYR A 179 -14.35 -18.78 -8.07
C TYR A 179 -15.62 -18.62 -7.24
N ASN A 180 -16.75 -19.23 -7.65
CA ASN A 180 -18.10 -18.92 -7.13
C ASN A 180 -18.52 -19.66 -5.85
N GLU A 181 -17.74 -20.64 -5.41
CA GLU A 181 -18.06 -21.48 -4.24
C GLU A 181 -17.09 -21.29 -3.07
N THR A 182 -16.17 -20.32 -3.18
CA THR A 182 -15.13 -20.03 -2.17
C THR A 182 -15.70 -19.94 -0.78
N ASN A 183 -15.14 -20.74 0.14
CA ASN A 183 -15.61 -20.85 1.51
C ASN A 183 -14.50 -20.51 2.53
N ILE A 184 -14.85 -20.54 3.82
CA ILE A 184 -13.91 -20.16 4.89
C ILE A 184 -12.68 -21.07 4.97
N ALA A 185 -12.79 -22.34 4.54
CA ALA A 185 -11.67 -23.26 4.52
C ALA A 185 -10.64 -22.85 3.46
N ASP A 186 -11.07 -22.38 2.28
CA ASP A 186 -10.16 -21.90 1.24
C ASP A 186 -9.41 -20.64 1.66
N ILE A 187 -10.16 -19.68 2.24
CA ILE A 187 -9.59 -18.44 2.78
C ILE A 187 -8.53 -18.78 3.85
N THR A 188 -8.86 -19.71 4.75
CA THR A 188 -7.94 -20.16 5.81
C THR A 188 -6.73 -20.89 5.23
N GLY A 189 -6.94 -21.74 4.21
CA GLY A 189 -5.87 -22.46 3.54
C GLY A 189 -4.88 -21.52 2.85
N LEU A 190 -5.38 -20.51 2.13
CA LEU A 190 -4.56 -19.50 1.47
C LEU A 190 -3.82 -18.63 2.51
N ALA A 191 -4.52 -18.19 3.57
CA ALA A 191 -3.89 -17.48 4.68
C ALA A 191 -2.76 -18.28 5.32
N GLY A 192 -2.92 -19.60 5.43
CA GLY A 192 -1.89 -20.53 5.89
C GLY A 192 -0.69 -20.58 4.95
N GLN A 193 -0.90 -20.65 3.63
CA GLN A 193 0.19 -20.61 2.64
C GLN A 193 0.95 -19.29 2.70
N MET A 194 0.23 -18.16 2.74
CA MET A 194 0.85 -16.84 2.85
C MET A 194 1.70 -16.71 4.11
N SER A 195 1.22 -17.22 5.25
CA SER A 195 1.97 -17.22 6.51
C SER A 195 3.29 -18.01 6.45
N VAL A 196 3.43 -18.92 5.48
CA VAL A 196 4.65 -19.72 5.28
C VAL A 196 5.55 -19.10 4.22
N TYR A 197 4.99 -18.65 3.09
CA TYR A 197 5.76 -18.28 1.91
C TYR A 197 5.92 -16.78 1.71
N GLN A 198 5.05 -15.94 2.27
CA GLN A 198 5.11 -14.49 2.10
C GLN A 198 5.64 -13.83 3.37
N THR A 199 6.51 -12.82 3.20
CA THR A 199 7.08 -12.04 4.31
C THR A 199 6.77 -10.56 4.20
N TYR A 200 6.65 -10.02 2.98
CA TYR A 200 6.36 -8.62 2.73
C TYR A 200 5.51 -8.38 1.47
N TRP A 201 4.98 -7.17 1.40
CA TRP A 201 4.45 -6.58 0.17
C TRP A 201 4.84 -5.11 0.16
N THR A 202 5.46 -4.67 -0.92
CA THR A 202 6.02 -3.32 -1.04
C THR A 202 5.36 -2.58 -2.19
N GLY A 203 4.86 -1.38 -1.91
CA GLY A 203 4.48 -0.41 -2.93
C GLY A 203 5.61 0.57 -3.16
N MET A 204 5.81 0.96 -4.40
CA MET A 204 6.89 1.85 -4.82
C MET A 204 6.38 2.90 -5.80
N PHE A 205 7.03 4.06 -5.80
CA PHE A 205 6.84 5.08 -6.83
C PHE A 205 8.18 5.55 -7.38
N ARG A 206 8.14 6.09 -8.59
CA ARG A 206 9.22 6.88 -9.17
C ARG A 206 8.68 8.08 -9.93
N TYR A 207 9.39 9.19 -9.84
CA TYR A 207 9.03 10.47 -10.41
C TYR A 207 10.22 11.11 -11.14
N ARG A 208 9.94 11.86 -12.20
CA ARG A 208 10.92 12.66 -12.95
C ARG A 208 10.36 14.00 -13.36
N ASP A 209 11.25 14.98 -13.49
CA ASP A 209 10.89 16.37 -13.76
C ASP A 209 10.36 16.57 -15.18
N GLU A 210 10.79 15.75 -16.15
CA GLU A 210 10.35 15.79 -17.54
C GLU A 210 10.15 14.39 -18.14
N PRO A 211 9.22 14.21 -19.09
CA PRO A 211 9.04 12.93 -19.77
C PRO A 211 10.32 12.52 -20.51
N GLY A 212 10.73 11.27 -20.37
CA GLY A 212 11.97 10.74 -20.94
C GLY A 212 13.23 11.05 -20.12
N GLY A 213 13.16 11.94 -19.12
CA GLY A 213 14.28 12.25 -18.22
C GLY A 213 14.65 11.09 -17.27
N ALA A 214 15.73 11.29 -16.52
CA ALA A 214 16.12 10.40 -15.43
C ALA A 214 15.13 10.49 -14.26
N TRP A 215 14.93 9.40 -13.54
CA TRP A 215 14.14 9.38 -12.31
C TRP A 215 14.86 10.23 -11.25
N THR A 216 14.18 11.27 -10.76
CA THR A 216 14.72 12.23 -9.78
C THR A 216 14.28 11.93 -8.36
N GLN A 217 13.15 11.24 -8.21
CA GLN A 217 12.66 10.76 -6.90
C GLN A 217 12.16 9.33 -7.00
N THR A 218 12.41 8.56 -5.94
CA THR A 218 11.87 7.21 -5.75
C THR A 218 11.50 7.05 -4.28
N GLY A 219 10.41 6.35 -4.00
CA GLY A 219 10.04 5.99 -2.64
C GLY A 219 9.39 4.62 -2.60
N GLU A 220 9.40 4.03 -1.40
CA GLU A 220 8.85 2.70 -1.15
C GLU A 220 8.21 2.64 0.24
N LEU A 221 7.17 1.82 0.37
CA LEU A 221 6.53 1.48 1.62
C LEU A 221 6.27 -0.03 1.65
N ALA A 222 7.02 -0.73 2.49
CA ALA A 222 6.85 -2.15 2.74
C ALA A 222 5.86 -2.40 3.89
N LEU A 223 4.92 -3.30 3.65
CA LEU A 223 4.07 -3.94 4.65
C LEU A 223 4.63 -5.33 4.97
N TYR A 224 4.76 -5.66 6.24
CA TYR A 224 5.31 -6.93 6.70
C TYR A 224 4.21 -7.85 7.20
N LEU A 225 4.22 -9.09 6.72
CA LEU A 225 3.27 -10.08 7.18
C LEU A 225 3.62 -10.48 8.61
N THR A 226 2.67 -10.38 9.55
CA THR A 226 2.86 -11.00 10.86
C THR A 226 2.68 -12.50 10.71
N PRO A 227 3.69 -13.33 11.07
CA PRO A 227 3.46 -14.75 11.18
C PRO A 227 2.47 -14.98 12.31
N VAL A 228 1.32 -15.61 12.00
CA VAL A 228 0.41 -16.09 13.03
C VAL A 228 1.19 -17.08 13.90
N PRO A 229 1.36 -16.85 15.22
CA PRO A 229 2.09 -17.80 16.06
C PRO A 229 1.44 -19.16 15.92
N GLU A 230 2.19 -20.17 15.47
CA GLU A 230 1.64 -21.50 15.35
C GLU A 230 1.11 -21.94 16.73
N PRO A 231 -0.04 -22.66 16.80
CA PRO A 231 -0.58 -23.19 18.05
C PRO A 231 0.46 -23.99 18.85
N SER A 232 1.41 -24.63 18.14
CA SER A 232 2.56 -25.35 18.69
C SER A 232 3.45 -24.45 19.56
N THR A 233 3.68 -23.20 19.15
CA THR A 233 4.51 -22.22 19.88
C THR A 233 3.84 -21.79 21.18
N LEU A 234 2.53 -21.58 21.16
CA LEU A 234 1.74 -21.29 22.37
C LEU A 234 1.70 -22.51 23.32
N LEU A 235 1.58 -23.72 22.77
CA LEU A 235 1.68 -24.97 23.53
C LEU A 235 3.07 -25.15 24.15
N LEU A 236 4.14 -24.80 23.43
CA LEU A 236 5.51 -24.90 23.93
C LEU A 236 5.78 -23.91 25.06
N ILE A 237 5.32 -22.66 24.91
CA ILE A 237 5.43 -21.62 25.94
C ILE A 237 4.59 -22.02 27.16
N GLY A 238 3.34 -22.45 26.95
CA GLY A 238 2.45 -22.92 28.02
C GLY A 238 3.02 -24.14 28.75
N GLY A 239 3.53 -25.12 28.00
CA GLY A 239 4.17 -26.33 28.54
C GLY A 239 5.48 -26.03 29.27
N GLY A 240 6.30 -25.12 28.74
CA GLY A 240 7.54 -24.67 29.37
C GLY A 240 7.29 -23.94 30.69
N LEU A 241 6.30 -23.04 30.73
CA LEU A 241 5.88 -22.35 31.95
C LEU A 241 5.31 -23.33 32.99
N ALA A 242 4.43 -24.25 32.58
CA ALA A 242 3.89 -25.29 33.45
C ALA A 242 5.01 -26.18 34.04
N GLY A 243 6.01 -26.54 33.21
CA GLY A 243 7.20 -27.28 33.64
C GLY A 243 8.02 -26.54 34.70
N LEU A 244 8.25 -25.23 34.52
CA LEU A 244 8.97 -24.40 35.50
C LEU A 244 8.22 -24.30 36.84
N PHE A 245 6.89 -24.16 36.82
CA PHE A 245 6.06 -24.18 38.02
C PHE A 245 6.12 -25.53 38.75
N TYR A 246 6.10 -26.65 38.01
CA TYR A 246 6.20 -27.98 38.59
C TYR A 246 7.56 -28.22 39.28
N ILE A 247 8.66 -27.80 38.66
CA ILE A 247 10.01 -27.91 39.24
C ILE A 247 10.14 -27.07 40.51
N ARG A 248 9.56 -25.86 40.53
CA ARG A 248 9.58 -24.98 41.72
C ARG A 248 8.80 -25.59 42.90
N ARG A 249 7.68 -26.26 42.65
CA ARG A 249 6.89 -26.96 43.69
C ARG A 249 7.58 -28.18 44.29
N LYS A 250 8.50 -28.84 43.56
CA LYS A 250 9.26 -29.99 44.09
C LYS A 250 10.45 -29.60 44.97
N LYS A 251 10.89 -28.35 44.91
CA LYS A 251 12.06 -27.83 45.67
C LYS A 251 11.66 -27.04 46.92
N ALA A 252 10.38 -26.78 47.13
CA ALA A 252 9.81 -26.20 48.35
C ALA A 252 9.20 -27.32 49.20
#